data_AF-A0A9D9UWA8-F1
#
_entry.id   AF-A0A9D9UWA8-F1
#
_cell.length_a   1.000
_cell.length_b   1.000
_cell.length_c   1.000
_cell.angle_alpha   90.00
_cell.angle_beta   90.00
_cell.angle_gamma   90.00
#
_symmetry.space_group_name_H-M   'P 1'
#
loop_
_entity.id
_entity.type
_entity.pdbx_description
1 polymer ?
#
loop_
_entity_poly.entity_id
_entity_poly.type
_entity_poly.pdbx_seq_one_letter_code
_entity_poly.pdbx_strand_id
1 'polypeptide(L)'
;MTIKRILIIAGAAVIIFALAWVFFLAKVVFPPAAYDGRMVSFMYPGDQVVKEYGLRSVLVGNESQETGFMPFVEIVEYRQDPNAPTPTDYDYFLAAQMFALCGTDSPGVTVVCNDTEVEPYETESGAVGERYYLSLIRTNTESGAKEEMRYGPIYAFNHTRAATEHNPLEYKALLVYPSLSSYLAGEDAADVVEYIMDTLVVKEEQSEVVEEL
;
A
#
# COMPACT_ATOMS: atom_id res chain seq x y z
N MET A 1 58.66 -8.94 -33.19
CA MET A 1 57.39 -8.15 -33.16
C MET A 1 57.79 -6.68 -33.15
N THR A 2 57.31 -5.85 -34.07
CA THR A 2 57.71 -4.43 -34.13
C THR A 2 57.08 -3.63 -32.99
N ILE A 3 57.80 -2.63 -32.45
CA ILE A 3 57.32 -1.74 -31.37
C ILE A 3 55.91 -1.19 -31.65
N LYS A 4 55.61 -0.89 -32.91
CA LYS A 4 54.29 -0.44 -33.36
C LYS A 4 53.16 -1.44 -33.06
N ARG A 5 53.39 -2.76 -33.20
CA ARG A 5 52.39 -3.79 -32.88
C ARG A 5 52.14 -3.90 -31.38
N ILE A 6 53.19 -3.75 -30.57
CA ILE A 6 53.07 -3.81 -29.10
C ILE A 6 52.23 -2.63 -28.59
N LEU A 7 52.46 -1.43 -29.11
CA LEU A 7 51.69 -0.24 -28.73
C LEU A 7 50.20 -0.36 -29.11
N ILE A 8 49.89 -0.94 -30.28
CA ILE A 8 48.50 -1.16 -30.71
C ILE A 8 47.79 -2.16 -29.77
N ILE A 9 48.46 -3.26 -29.42
CA ILE A 9 47.89 -4.28 -28.52
C ILE A 9 47.66 -3.70 -27.13
N ALA A 10 48.63 -2.95 -26.60
CA ALA A 10 48.51 -2.31 -25.29
C ALA A 10 47.36 -1.29 -25.27
N GLY A 11 47.21 -0.47 -26.32
CA GLY A 11 46.10 0.47 -26.43
C GLY A 11 44.73 -0.21 -26.47
N ALA A 12 44.60 -1.29 -27.25
CA ALA A 12 43.37 -2.08 -27.30
C ALA A 12 43.03 -2.71 -25.93
N ALA A 13 44.02 -3.24 -25.21
CA ALA A 13 43.81 -3.83 -23.89
C ALA A 13 43.30 -2.81 -22.85
N VAL A 14 43.85 -1.58 -22.85
CA VAL A 14 43.39 -0.50 -21.96
C VAL A 14 41.94 -0.11 -22.25
N ILE A 15 41.56 -0.01 -23.53
CA ILE A 15 40.18 0.31 -23.92
C ILE A 15 39.22 -0.80 -23.48
N ILE A 16 39.59 -2.07 -23.70
CA ILE A 16 38.77 -3.21 -23.27
C ILE A 16 38.61 -3.22 -21.74
N PHE A 17 39.69 -2.95 -21.00
CA PHE A 17 39.64 -2.89 -19.54
C PHE A 17 38.76 -1.74 -19.04
N ALA A 18 38.87 -0.56 -19.65
CA ALA A 18 38.02 0.59 -19.32
C ALA A 18 36.53 0.29 -19.61
N LEU A 19 36.22 -0.33 -20.75
CA LEU A 19 34.84 -0.74 -21.07
C LEU A 19 34.33 -1.78 -20.08
N ALA A 20 35.11 -2.82 -19.77
CA ALA A 20 34.74 -3.83 -18.79
C ALA A 20 34.48 -3.21 -17.40
N TRP A 21 35.29 -2.22 -17.00
CA TRP A 21 35.11 -1.48 -15.76
C TRP A 21 33.83 -0.64 -15.77
N VAL A 22 33.51 0.04 -16.87
CA VAL A 22 32.25 0.78 -17.03
C VAL A 22 31.04 -0.15 -16.95
N PHE A 23 31.07 -1.31 -17.61
CA PHE A 23 29.99 -2.31 -17.52
C PHE A 23 29.86 -2.88 -16.11
N PHE A 24 30.98 -3.12 -15.42
CA PHE A 24 30.97 -3.58 -14.03
C PHE A 24 30.35 -2.52 -13.11
N LEU A 25 30.78 -1.25 -13.22
CA LEU A 25 30.22 -0.16 -12.44
C LEU A 25 28.75 0.08 -12.77
N ALA A 26 28.33 -0.05 -14.03
CA ALA A 26 26.93 0.08 -14.40
C ALA A 26 26.06 -0.95 -13.65
N LYS A 27 26.52 -2.21 -13.54
CA LYS A 27 25.80 -3.27 -12.81
C LYS A 27 25.81 -3.07 -11.29
N VAL A 28 26.90 -2.53 -10.73
CA VAL A 28 27.06 -2.38 -9.28
C VAL A 28 26.40 -1.10 -8.76
N VAL A 29 26.50 0.01 -9.51
CA VAL A 29 25.99 1.33 -9.11
C VAL A 29 24.53 1.50 -9.50
N PHE A 30 24.11 0.90 -10.61
CA PHE A 30 22.72 0.91 -11.08
C PHE A 30 22.24 -0.53 -11.19
N PRO A 31 22.02 -1.24 -10.07
CA PRO A 31 21.29 -2.50 -10.13
C PRO A 31 20.00 -2.24 -10.92
N PRO A 32 19.59 -3.14 -11.83
CA PRO A 32 18.36 -2.96 -12.58
C PRO A 32 17.26 -2.67 -11.57
N ALA A 33 16.61 -1.51 -11.72
CA ALA A 33 15.50 -1.16 -10.86
C ALA A 33 14.41 -2.19 -11.16
N ALA A 34 14.24 -3.15 -10.26
CA ALA A 34 13.09 -4.02 -10.29
C ALA A 34 11.89 -3.15 -9.90
N TYR A 35 11.19 -2.64 -10.91
CA TYR A 35 9.95 -1.93 -10.68
C TYR A 35 8.92 -2.93 -10.17
N ASP A 36 8.55 -2.79 -8.91
CA ASP A 36 7.37 -3.43 -8.37
C ASP A 36 6.13 -2.68 -8.88
N GLY A 37 5.76 -2.99 -10.13
CA GLY A 37 4.52 -2.55 -10.74
C GLY A 37 3.37 -3.39 -10.21
N ARG A 38 2.49 -2.79 -9.41
CA ARG A 38 1.16 -3.33 -9.16
C ARG A 38 0.17 -2.28 -9.61
N MET A 39 -0.80 -2.70 -10.40
CA MET A 39 -1.87 -1.82 -10.83
C MET A 39 -3.09 -2.11 -9.98
N VAL A 40 -3.51 -1.09 -9.22
CA VAL A 40 -4.80 -1.05 -8.55
C VAL A 40 -5.68 -0.09 -9.33
N SER A 41 -6.81 -0.58 -9.81
CA SER A 41 -7.82 0.25 -10.48
C SER A 41 -9.20 -0.08 -9.95
N PHE A 42 -10.03 0.94 -9.78
CA PHE A 42 -11.40 0.82 -9.32
C PHE A 42 -12.25 1.90 -10.00
N MET A 43 -13.56 1.71 -10.03
CA MET A 43 -14.51 2.76 -10.38
C MET A 43 -15.08 3.38 -9.09
N TYR A 44 -15.60 4.59 -9.19
CA TYR A 44 -16.30 5.28 -8.10
C TYR A 44 -17.57 5.93 -8.63
N PRO A 45 -18.60 6.16 -7.79
CA PRO A 45 -19.83 6.81 -8.21
C PRO A 45 -19.54 8.21 -8.78
N GLY A 46 -20.23 8.59 -9.86
CA GLY A 46 -19.87 9.76 -10.67
C GLY A 46 -20.09 11.13 -10.00
N ASP A 47 -20.76 11.16 -8.85
CA ASP A 47 -20.90 12.34 -8.00
C ASP A 47 -19.76 12.49 -6.98
N GLN A 48 -18.95 11.45 -6.79
CA GLN A 48 -17.78 11.47 -5.90
C GLN A 48 -16.54 12.02 -6.60
N VAL A 49 -15.61 12.52 -5.80
CA VAL A 49 -14.30 13.03 -6.19
C VAL A 49 -13.20 12.18 -5.57
N VAL A 50 -12.15 11.95 -6.35
CA VAL A 50 -10.95 11.25 -5.90
C VAL A 50 -9.83 12.24 -5.60
N LYS A 51 -9.23 12.12 -4.42
CA LYS A 51 -8.07 12.95 -4.01
C LYS A 51 -6.93 12.08 -3.51
N GLU A 52 -5.73 12.36 -4.00
CA GLU A 52 -4.50 11.81 -3.45
C GLU A 52 -4.12 12.62 -2.20
N TYR A 53 -3.85 11.95 -1.08
CA TYR A 53 -3.46 12.61 0.17
C TYR A 53 -2.11 12.14 0.72
N GLY A 54 -1.54 11.09 0.14
CA GLY A 54 -0.26 10.53 0.54
C GLY A 54 0.34 9.69 -0.58
N LEU A 55 1.59 9.26 -0.36
CA LEU A 55 2.21 8.28 -1.25
C LEU A 55 1.44 6.96 -1.12
N ARG A 56 0.74 6.58 -2.20
CA ARG A 56 -0.07 5.35 -2.29
C ARG A 56 -1.34 5.36 -1.44
N SER A 57 -1.88 6.55 -1.20
CA SER A 57 -3.13 6.72 -0.46
C SER A 57 -4.06 7.64 -1.24
N VAL A 58 -5.28 7.15 -1.44
CA VAL A 58 -6.33 7.82 -2.19
C VAL A 58 -7.60 7.88 -1.34
N LEU A 59 -8.29 9.01 -1.40
CA LEU A 59 -9.60 9.20 -0.79
C LEU A 59 -10.65 9.31 -1.88
N VAL A 60 -11.80 8.71 -1.66
CA VAL A 60 -13.01 8.90 -2.47
C VAL A 60 -14.08 9.50 -1.58
N GLY A 61 -14.68 10.60 -2.00
CA GLY A 61 -15.73 11.26 -1.22
C GLY A 61 -16.27 12.51 -1.90
N ASN A 62 -17.01 13.33 -1.17
CA ASN A 62 -17.72 14.48 -1.71
C ASN A 62 -17.04 15.82 -1.40
N GLU A 63 -17.12 16.75 -2.34
CA GLU A 63 -16.83 18.16 -2.07
C GLU A 63 -18.04 18.85 -1.47
N SER A 64 -17.91 19.31 -0.23
CA SER A 64 -18.84 20.17 0.48
C SER A 64 -18.32 21.60 0.49
N GLN A 65 -19.21 22.55 0.20
CA GLN A 65 -18.88 23.97 0.34
C GLN A 65 -18.69 24.38 1.80
N GLU A 66 -19.30 23.66 2.74
CA GLU A 66 -19.29 24.00 4.17
C GLU A 66 -18.12 23.34 4.90
N THR A 67 -17.88 22.06 4.64
CA THR A 67 -16.90 21.23 5.36
C THR A 67 -15.65 20.93 4.56
N GLY A 68 -15.57 21.38 3.30
CA GLY A 68 -14.48 21.03 2.39
C GLY A 68 -14.66 19.63 1.84
N PHE A 69 -13.59 18.84 1.78
CA PHE A 69 -13.66 17.47 1.26
C PHE A 69 -14.00 16.50 2.39
N MET A 70 -15.13 15.79 2.25
CA MET A 70 -15.54 14.72 3.16
C MET A 70 -15.18 13.37 2.53
N PRO A 71 -14.13 12.68 3.00
CA PRO A 71 -13.79 11.36 2.48
C PRO A 71 -14.81 10.33 2.96
N PHE A 72 -15.32 9.50 2.07
CA PHE A 72 -16.16 8.35 2.42
C PHE A 72 -15.38 7.05 2.45
N VAL A 73 -14.40 6.90 1.55
CA VAL A 73 -13.59 5.70 1.42
C VAL A 73 -12.12 6.08 1.35
N GLU A 74 -11.29 5.33 2.05
CA GLU A 74 -9.84 5.42 1.98
C GLU A 74 -9.29 4.14 1.36
N ILE A 75 -8.37 4.31 0.43
CA ILE A 75 -7.67 3.24 -0.28
C ILE A 75 -6.18 3.47 -0.06
N VAL A 76 -5.55 2.59 0.71
CA VAL A 76 -4.17 2.80 1.19
C VAL A 76 -3.34 1.54 0.98
N GLU A 77 -2.20 1.67 0.31
CA GLU A 77 -1.18 0.62 0.31
C GLU A 77 -0.19 0.84 1.46
N TYR A 78 -0.29 -0.01 2.48
CA TYR A 78 0.70 -0.08 3.54
C TYR A 78 1.87 -0.95 3.12
N ARG A 79 3.08 -0.50 3.46
CA ARG A 79 4.31 -1.27 3.33
C ARG A 79 5.07 -1.26 4.63
N GLN A 80 5.73 -2.37 4.93
CA GLN A 80 6.69 -2.41 6.02
C GLN A 80 7.78 -1.34 5.79
N ASP A 81 8.05 -0.52 6.80
CA ASP A 81 9.20 0.38 6.78
C ASP A 81 10.49 -0.47 6.73
N PRO A 82 11.37 -0.28 5.73
CA PRO A 82 12.62 -1.04 5.62
C PRO A 82 13.55 -0.87 6.84
N ASN A 83 13.35 0.17 7.65
CA ASN A 83 14.13 0.42 8.86
C ASN A 83 13.45 -0.06 10.15
N ALA A 84 12.18 -0.47 10.09
CA ALA A 84 11.47 -1.02 11.24
C ALA A 84 11.81 -2.51 11.42
N PRO A 85 11.72 -3.04 12.66
CA PRO A 85 11.82 -4.47 12.89
C PRO A 85 10.81 -5.23 12.03
N THR A 86 11.27 -6.28 11.35
CA THR A 86 10.39 -7.10 10.51
C THR A 86 9.30 -7.76 11.37
N PRO A 87 8.01 -7.57 11.01
CA PRO A 87 6.90 -8.30 11.60
C PRO A 87 7.14 -9.82 11.61
N THR A 88 6.61 -10.51 12.62
CA THR A 88 6.74 -11.97 12.69
C THR A 88 6.06 -12.67 11.52
N ASP A 89 4.93 -12.13 11.09
CA ASP A 89 4.06 -12.63 10.04
C ASP A 89 3.21 -11.48 9.47
N TYR A 90 2.44 -11.81 8.43
CA TYR A 90 1.55 -10.85 7.76
C TYR A 90 0.41 -10.38 8.68
N ASP A 91 -0.13 -11.26 9.52
CA ASP A 91 -1.25 -10.93 10.40
C ASP A 91 -0.83 -9.90 11.44
N TYR A 92 0.38 -10.04 12.01
CA TYR A 92 0.97 -9.06 12.91
C TYR A 92 1.21 -7.71 12.22
N PHE A 93 1.72 -7.73 10.99
CA PHE A 93 1.88 -6.52 10.18
C PHE A 93 0.53 -5.82 9.96
N LEU A 94 -0.48 -6.57 9.52
CA LEU A 94 -1.80 -6.06 9.16
C LEU A 94 -2.56 -5.54 10.40
N ALA A 95 -2.54 -6.28 11.51
CA ALA A 95 -3.13 -5.87 12.77
C ALA A 95 -2.53 -4.54 13.26
N ALA A 96 -1.21 -4.35 13.13
CA ALA A 96 -0.58 -3.08 13.47
C ALA A 96 -1.09 -1.92 12.59
N GLN A 97 -1.33 -2.15 11.29
CA GLN A 97 -1.92 -1.13 10.41
C GLN A 97 -3.38 -0.86 10.78
N MET A 98 -4.19 -1.90 11.06
CA MET A 98 -5.59 -1.75 11.43
C MET A 98 -5.79 -0.97 12.73
N PHE A 99 -4.98 -1.24 13.76
CA PHE A 99 -5.05 -0.48 15.01
C PHE A 99 -4.60 0.98 14.82
N ALA A 100 -3.69 1.25 13.88
CA ALA A 100 -3.29 2.61 13.54
C ALA A 100 -4.42 3.41 12.88
N LEU A 101 -5.39 2.77 12.20
CA LEU A 101 -6.55 3.45 11.61
C LEU A 101 -7.39 4.20 12.63
N CYS A 102 -7.45 3.68 13.86
CA CYS A 102 -8.30 4.22 14.92
C CYS A 102 -7.55 5.14 15.89
N GLY A 103 -6.25 5.37 15.68
CA GLY A 103 -5.40 6.18 16.55
C GLY A 103 -5.59 7.69 16.41
N THR A 104 -6.79 8.16 16.08
CA THR A 104 -7.07 9.60 15.94
C THR A 104 -7.67 10.15 17.23
N ASP A 105 -6.90 10.98 17.92
CA ASP A 105 -7.42 11.77 19.04
C ASP A 105 -8.01 13.08 18.52
N SER A 106 -9.27 13.35 18.87
CA SER A 106 -9.91 14.65 18.65
C SER A 106 -10.10 15.37 20.00
N PRO A 107 -10.15 16.70 20.05
CA PRO A 107 -10.45 17.41 21.29
C PRO A 107 -11.74 16.87 21.93
N GLY A 108 -11.66 16.40 23.17
CA GLY A 108 -12.80 15.86 23.90
C GLY A 108 -13.10 14.37 23.69
N VAL A 109 -12.40 13.67 22.78
CA VAL A 109 -12.68 12.29 22.41
C VAL A 109 -11.40 11.52 22.08
N THR A 110 -11.21 10.37 22.74
CA THR A 110 -10.24 9.36 22.28
C THR A 110 -10.94 8.24 21.55
N VAL A 111 -10.32 7.76 20.48
CA VAL A 111 -10.80 6.62 19.70
C VAL A 111 -9.75 5.52 19.79
N VAL A 112 -10.21 4.30 20.06
CA VAL A 112 -9.35 3.11 20.12
C VAL A 112 -10.07 1.99 19.39
N CYS A 113 -9.36 1.22 18.58
CA CYS A 113 -9.89 -0.03 18.05
C CYS A 113 -9.33 -1.22 18.83
N ASN A 114 -10.19 -2.21 19.01
CA ASN A 114 -9.88 -3.49 19.63
C ASN A 114 -10.32 -4.62 18.68
N ASP A 115 -10.47 -5.83 19.22
CA ASP A 115 -11.10 -7.04 18.68
C ASP A 115 -11.54 -6.97 17.22
N THR A 116 -11.01 -7.89 16.43
CA THR A 116 -11.28 -7.94 15.00
C THR A 116 -12.07 -9.19 14.65
N GLU A 117 -13.19 -9.02 13.96
CA GLU A 117 -13.88 -10.10 13.26
C GLU A 117 -13.32 -10.19 11.85
N VAL A 118 -12.95 -11.38 11.39
CA VAL A 118 -12.36 -11.60 10.07
C VAL A 118 -13.19 -12.60 9.28
N GLU A 119 -13.42 -12.28 8.01
CA GLU A 119 -14.12 -13.12 7.06
C GLU A 119 -13.35 -13.13 5.72
N PRO A 120 -13.22 -14.28 5.03
CA PRO A 120 -12.65 -14.29 3.68
C PRO A 120 -13.53 -13.48 2.73
N TYR A 121 -12.91 -12.81 1.76
CA TYR A 121 -13.61 -12.01 0.77
C TYR A 121 -12.97 -12.17 -0.62
N GLU A 122 -13.80 -12.18 -1.66
CA GLU A 122 -13.38 -12.20 -3.06
C GLU A 122 -14.17 -11.12 -3.80
N THR A 123 -13.47 -10.24 -4.52
CA THR A 123 -14.12 -9.21 -5.36
C THR A 123 -14.77 -9.86 -6.58
N GLU A 124 -15.67 -9.14 -7.27
CA GLU A 124 -16.22 -9.63 -8.55
C GLU A 124 -15.12 -9.84 -9.63
N SER A 125 -14.01 -9.13 -9.52
CA SER A 125 -12.85 -9.29 -10.41
C SER A 125 -11.95 -10.49 -10.08
N GLY A 126 -12.24 -11.21 -8.99
CA GLY A 126 -11.49 -12.39 -8.54
C GLY A 126 -10.27 -12.07 -7.66
N ALA A 127 -10.15 -10.84 -7.14
CA ALA A 127 -9.13 -10.52 -6.15
C ALA A 127 -9.54 -11.11 -4.80
N VAL A 128 -8.70 -12.00 -4.26
CA VAL A 128 -8.93 -12.66 -2.98
C VAL A 128 -8.27 -11.85 -1.86
N GLY A 129 -9.02 -11.61 -0.80
CA GLY A 129 -8.57 -10.91 0.40
C GLY A 129 -9.39 -11.31 1.62
N GLU A 130 -9.36 -10.44 2.62
CA GLU A 130 -10.05 -10.62 3.89
C GLU A 130 -10.83 -9.35 4.23
N ARG A 131 -11.99 -9.51 4.84
CA ARG A 131 -12.87 -8.45 5.30
C ARG A 131 -12.88 -8.44 6.83
N TYR A 132 -12.58 -7.28 7.40
CA TYR A 132 -12.45 -7.08 8.83
C TYR A 132 -13.50 -6.11 9.37
N TYR A 133 -13.90 -6.35 10.61
CA TYR A 133 -14.66 -5.39 11.43
C TYR A 133 -13.92 -5.20 12.75
N LEU A 134 -13.66 -3.95 13.11
CA LEU A 134 -13.00 -3.58 14.36
C LEU A 134 -14.05 -3.17 15.39
N SER A 135 -13.89 -3.58 16.66
CA SER A 135 -14.59 -2.93 17.77
C SER A 135 -13.95 -1.56 18.03
N LEU A 136 -14.70 -0.49 17.79
CA LEU A 136 -14.28 0.89 17.99
C LEU A 136 -14.85 1.41 19.30
N ILE A 137 -13.98 1.78 20.22
CA ILE A 137 -14.33 2.35 21.52
C ILE A 137 -14.03 3.84 21.49
N ARG A 138 -15.09 4.64 21.56
CA ARG A 138 -15.03 6.09 21.68
C ARG A 138 -15.17 6.47 23.15
N THR A 139 -14.18 7.18 23.69
CA THR A 139 -14.23 7.67 25.08
C THR A 139 -14.30 9.19 25.10
N ASN A 140 -15.35 9.75 25.68
CA ASN A 140 -15.40 11.18 25.96
C ASN A 140 -14.41 11.51 27.08
N THR A 141 -13.44 12.37 26.81
CA THR A 141 -12.31 12.61 27.73
C THR A 141 -12.70 13.40 28.98
N GLU A 142 -13.82 14.14 28.95
CA GLU A 142 -14.29 14.94 30.08
C GLU A 142 -15.14 14.12 31.06
N SER A 143 -16.06 13.32 30.53
CA SER A 143 -17.01 12.51 31.32
C SER A 143 -16.53 11.09 31.58
N GLY A 144 -15.57 10.58 30.81
CA GLY A 144 -15.16 9.18 30.81
C GLY A 144 -16.20 8.23 30.22
N ALA A 145 -17.30 8.74 29.65
CA ALA A 145 -18.32 7.92 29.02
C ALA A 145 -17.73 7.18 27.81
N LYS A 146 -18.05 5.89 27.69
CA LYS A 146 -17.60 5.03 26.61
C LYS A 146 -18.78 4.64 25.73
N GLU A 147 -18.55 4.67 24.43
CA GLU A 147 -19.45 4.20 23.39
C GLU A 147 -18.68 3.18 22.55
N GLU A 148 -19.23 1.98 22.39
CA GLU A 148 -18.64 0.91 21.59
C GLU A 148 -19.45 0.74 20.30
N MET A 149 -18.76 0.71 19.17
CA MET A 149 -19.32 0.67 17.83
C MET A 149 -18.57 -0.37 16.98
N ARG A 150 -19.18 -0.82 15.90
CA ARG A 150 -18.56 -1.76 14.96
C ARG A 150 -18.10 -1.02 13.71
N TYR A 151 -16.79 -0.84 13.54
CA TYR A 151 -16.20 -0.11 12.42
C TYR A 151 -15.76 -1.06 11.30
N GLY A 152 -16.20 -0.79 10.07
CA GLY A 152 -15.92 -1.61 8.89
C GLY A 152 -17.10 -1.62 7.92
N PRO A 153 -17.04 -2.42 6.85
CA PRO A 153 -15.98 -3.40 6.55
C PRO A 153 -14.65 -2.76 6.13
N ILE A 154 -13.53 -3.37 6.53
CA ILE A 154 -12.17 -3.06 6.06
C ILE A 154 -11.71 -4.22 5.20
N TYR A 155 -11.49 -3.99 3.91
CA TYR A 155 -10.99 -5.01 2.99
C TYR A 155 -9.47 -4.94 2.94
N ALA A 156 -8.79 -6.06 3.18
CA ALA A 156 -7.34 -6.17 3.10
C ALA A 156 -6.93 -7.21 2.06
N PHE A 157 -6.04 -6.79 1.15
CA PHE A 157 -5.45 -7.66 0.13
C PHE A 157 -3.97 -7.82 0.40
N ASN A 158 -3.53 -9.07 0.62
CA ASN A 158 -2.14 -9.38 0.90
C ASN A 158 -1.29 -9.21 -0.37
N HIS A 159 -0.43 -8.20 -0.36
CA HIS A 159 0.50 -7.90 -1.45
C HIS A 159 1.94 -8.31 -1.12
N THR A 160 2.16 -8.99 0.00
CA THR A 160 3.47 -9.46 0.45
C THR A 160 4.09 -10.37 -0.59
N ARG A 161 5.36 -10.11 -0.93
CA ARG A 161 6.13 -10.99 -1.81
C ARG A 161 7.00 -11.92 -0.98
N ALA A 162 7.08 -13.18 -1.39
CA ALA A 162 8.03 -14.10 -0.79
C ALA A 162 9.47 -13.54 -0.91
N ALA A 163 10.26 -13.72 0.15
CA ALA A 163 11.67 -13.35 0.12
C ALA A 163 12.39 -14.10 -1.00
N THR A 164 13.23 -13.39 -1.73
CA THR A 164 14.20 -13.96 -2.67
C THR A 164 15.62 -13.60 -2.23
N GLU A 165 16.63 -14.21 -2.85
CA GLU A 165 18.04 -13.86 -2.60
C GLU A 165 18.32 -12.36 -2.84
N HIS A 166 17.57 -11.73 -3.74
CA HIS A 166 17.77 -10.33 -4.15
C HIS A 166 16.75 -9.36 -3.55
N ASN A 167 15.59 -9.86 -3.09
CA ASN A 167 14.53 -9.04 -2.51
C ASN A 167 14.17 -9.60 -1.12
N PRO A 168 14.52 -8.92 -0.01
CA PRO A 168 14.10 -9.36 1.31
C PRO A 168 12.57 -9.37 1.41
N LEU A 169 12.04 -10.16 2.36
CA LEU A 169 10.61 -10.17 2.68
C LEU A 169 10.16 -8.74 2.97
N GLU A 170 9.15 -8.27 2.24
CA GLU A 170 8.52 -6.97 2.44
C GLU A 170 7.02 -7.18 2.56
N TYR A 171 6.48 -7.02 3.78
CA TYR A 171 5.04 -7.09 3.97
C TYR A 171 4.34 -5.89 3.34
N LYS A 172 3.29 -6.17 2.58
CA LYS A 172 2.46 -5.16 1.92
C LYS A 172 1.01 -5.55 2.01
N ALA A 173 0.14 -4.58 2.24
CA ALA A 173 -1.29 -4.77 2.21
C ALA A 173 -1.96 -3.57 1.53
N LEU A 174 -2.89 -3.84 0.62
CA LEU A 174 -3.84 -2.83 0.15
C LEU A 174 -5.07 -2.89 1.05
N LEU A 175 -5.40 -1.78 1.68
CA LEU A 175 -6.58 -1.62 2.52
C LEU A 175 -7.59 -0.72 1.82
N VAL A 176 -8.85 -1.14 1.78
CA VAL A 176 -10.00 -0.34 1.33
C VAL A 176 -11.00 -0.30 2.48
N TYR A 177 -11.33 0.88 2.99
CA TYR A 177 -12.18 1.02 4.18
C TYR A 177 -12.96 2.33 4.19
N PRO A 178 -14.13 2.37 4.87
CA PRO A 178 -14.84 3.64 5.05
C PRO A 178 -13.97 4.60 5.86
N SER A 179 -13.90 5.89 5.51
CA SER A 179 -13.12 6.84 6.30
C SER A 179 -13.65 6.90 7.73
N LEU A 180 -12.75 6.88 8.71
CA LEU A 180 -13.13 7.01 10.11
C LEU A 180 -13.86 8.33 10.36
N SER A 181 -13.48 9.40 9.64
CA SER A 181 -14.10 10.72 9.77
C SER A 181 -15.57 10.74 9.33
N SER A 182 -15.90 10.18 8.17
CA SER A 182 -17.29 10.04 7.70
C SER A 182 -18.09 9.09 8.57
N TYR A 183 -17.47 7.97 8.98
CA TYR A 183 -18.10 6.99 9.85
C TYR A 183 -18.54 7.61 11.19
N LEU A 184 -17.66 8.38 11.84
CA LEU A 184 -17.97 9.07 13.09
C LEU A 184 -18.95 10.23 12.92
N ALA A 185 -19.04 10.81 11.71
CA ALA A 185 -20.05 11.80 11.38
C ALA A 185 -21.45 11.17 11.15
N GLY A 186 -21.54 9.84 11.07
CA GLY A 186 -22.79 9.13 10.77
C GLY A 186 -23.18 9.21 9.29
N GLU A 187 -22.23 9.53 8.42
CA GLU A 187 -22.43 9.50 6.97
C GLU A 187 -22.39 8.05 6.48
N ASP A 188 -23.35 7.69 5.64
CA ASP A 188 -23.43 6.34 5.07
C ASP A 188 -22.47 6.23 3.88
N ALA A 189 -21.34 5.57 4.11
CA ALA A 189 -20.34 5.27 3.09
C ALA A 189 -20.47 3.86 2.50
N ALA A 190 -21.44 3.05 2.98
CA ALA A 190 -21.50 1.63 2.65
C ALA A 190 -21.64 1.40 1.13
N ASP A 191 -22.55 2.13 0.48
CA ASP A 191 -22.79 2.04 -0.96
C ASP A 191 -21.54 2.41 -1.79
N VAL A 192 -20.77 3.39 -1.33
CA VAL A 192 -19.55 3.84 -2.03
C VAL A 192 -18.44 2.80 -1.88
N VAL A 193 -18.28 2.23 -0.68
CA VAL A 193 -17.31 1.16 -0.43
C VAL A 193 -17.67 -0.07 -1.28
N GLU A 194 -18.92 -0.52 -1.24
CA GLU A 194 -19.38 -1.69 -2.01
C GLU A 194 -19.14 -1.50 -3.51
N TYR A 195 -19.51 -0.34 -4.07
CA TYR A 195 -19.26 -0.03 -5.49
C TYR A 195 -17.77 -0.06 -5.86
N ILE A 196 -16.90 0.49 -5.01
CA ILE A 196 -15.45 0.44 -5.22
C ILE A 196 -14.98 -1.02 -5.18
N MET A 197 -15.46 -1.81 -4.23
CA MET A 197 -15.06 -3.21 -4.08
C MET A 197 -15.50 -4.10 -5.24
N ASP A 198 -16.70 -3.90 -5.77
CA ASP A 198 -17.22 -4.65 -6.93
C ASP A 198 -16.39 -4.38 -8.19
N THR A 199 -15.89 -3.16 -8.32
CA THR A 199 -15.10 -2.74 -9.50
C THR A 199 -13.60 -2.77 -9.27
N LEU A 200 -13.15 -3.13 -8.06
CA LEU A 200 -11.74 -3.19 -7.70
C LEU A 200 -11.06 -4.28 -8.50
N VAL A 201 -10.00 -3.91 -9.22
CA VAL A 201 -9.12 -4.82 -9.94
C VAL A 201 -7.72 -4.64 -9.39
N VAL A 202 -7.16 -5.74 -8.88
CA VAL A 202 -5.78 -5.83 -8.41
C VAL A 202 -5.01 -6.72 -9.37
N LYS A 203 -4.12 -6.13 -10.18
CA LYS A 203 -3.24 -6.88 -11.07
C LYS A 203 -1.81 -6.82 -10.56
N GLU A 204 -1.26 -7.99 -10.28
CA GLU A 204 0.18 -8.14 -10.18
C GLU A 204 0.76 -8.06 -11.59
N GLU A 205 1.56 -7.03 -11.86
CA GLU A 205 2.35 -7.03 -13.09
C GLU A 205 3.39 -8.13 -12.90
N GLN A 206 3.19 -9.26 -13.57
CA GLN A 206 4.26 -10.22 -13.71
C GLN A 206 5.34 -9.52 -14.49
N SER A 207 6.41 -9.14 -13.80
CA SER A 207 7.68 -8.79 -14.43
C SER A 207 8.10 -10.01 -15.22
N GLU A 208 7.67 -10.13 -16.47
CA GLU A 208 8.36 -10.93 -17.45
C GLU A 208 9.78 -10.40 -17.44
N VAL A 209 10.70 -11.18 -16.86
CA VAL A 209 12.12 -10.90 -16.97
C VAL A 209 12.37 -10.95 -18.47
N VAL A 210 12.43 -9.77 -19.09
CA VAL A 210 12.91 -9.64 -20.46
C VAL A 210 14.37 -10.05 -20.36
N GLU A 211 14.65 -11.34 -20.55
CA GLU A 211 16.00 -11.84 -20.80
C GLU A 211 16.45 -11.11 -22.08
N GLU A 212 17.16 -9.98 -21.91
CA GLU A 212 17.87 -9.35 -22.99
C GLU A 212 18.90 -10.38 -23.53
N LEU A 213 18.62 -10.88 -24.73
CA LEU A 213 19.49 -11.73 -25.55
C LEU A 213 20.76 -11.01 -25.97
#